data_AF-A0AAV5EJJ2-F1
#
_entry.id   AF-A0AAV5EJJ2-F1
#
_cell.length_a   1.000
_cell.length_b   1.000
_cell.length_c   1.000
_cell.angle_alpha   90.00
_cell.angle_beta   90.00
_cell.angle_gamma   90.00
#
_symmetry.space_group_name_H-M   'P 1'
#
loop_
_entity.id
_entity.type
_entity.pdbx_description
1 polymer ?
#
loop_
_entity_poly.entity_id
_entity_poly.type
_entity_poly.pdbx_seq_one_letter_code
_entity_poly.pdbx_strand_id
1 'polypeptide(L)'
;MLYQEYVKGLSSPGGMQSRHGFEGQMNACWTHELSPKELDRIRSAGFPVLVIHGRDDVVAQSCHARRLAEKLQPAAKLVELRGGHLVSHERPVEVNMLLMEVIKASTSNTELEEWSNVPNKKPDDKGVMILAGSSAGSLAKRDDYRLTTTYNQLPKIQHFVFGAFYAILEHVKSIIRSLKPVTDCLLLLPP
;
A
#
# COMPACT_ATOMS: atom_id res chain seq x y z
N MET A 1 19.02 -12.58 -21.69
CA MET A 1 19.97 -11.45 -21.57
C MET A 1 19.52 -10.44 -20.50
N LEU A 2 18.45 -9.65 -20.67
CA LEU A 2 18.01 -8.65 -19.66
C LEU A 2 17.63 -9.24 -18.28
N TYR A 3 16.88 -10.35 -18.26
CA TYR A 3 16.54 -11.04 -17.01
C TYR A 3 17.78 -11.56 -16.26
N GLN A 4 18.76 -12.11 -16.99
CA GLN A 4 20.00 -12.63 -16.41
C GLN A 4 20.86 -11.51 -15.82
N GLU A 5 20.97 -10.36 -16.51
CA GLU A 5 21.67 -9.18 -15.98
C GLU A 5 20.93 -8.57 -14.79
N TYR A 6 19.59 -8.55 -14.79
CA TYR A 6 18.80 -8.12 -13.63
C TYR A 6 19.04 -9.00 -12.39
N VAL A 7 18.97 -10.33 -12.56
CA VAL A 7 19.23 -11.28 -11.46
C VAL A 7 20.68 -11.18 -10.99
N LYS A 8 21.65 -11.05 -11.91
CA LYS A 8 23.06 -10.88 -11.59
C LYS A 8 23.33 -9.56 -10.87
N GLY A 9 22.65 -8.49 -11.25
CA GLY A 9 22.62 -7.21 -10.57
C GLY A 9 22.16 -7.38 -9.13
N LEU A 10 20.98 -7.95 -8.89
CA LEU A 10 20.43 -8.20 -7.55
C LEU A 10 21.30 -9.14 -6.70
N SER A 11 21.94 -10.13 -7.32
CA SER A 11 22.76 -11.15 -6.62
C SER A 11 24.17 -10.67 -6.30
N SER A 12 24.59 -9.50 -6.83
CA SER A 12 25.91 -8.96 -6.56
C SER A 12 25.97 -8.32 -5.17
N PRO A 13 27.12 -8.34 -4.46
CA PRO A 13 27.26 -7.76 -3.12
C PRO A 13 26.97 -6.25 -3.02
N GLY A 14 26.98 -5.53 -4.15
CA GLY A 14 26.56 -4.13 -4.29
C GLY A 14 25.28 -3.94 -5.13
N GLY A 15 24.53 -5.02 -5.34
CA GLY A 15 23.33 -5.10 -6.17
C GLY A 15 22.09 -4.45 -5.59
N MET A 16 22.07 -4.30 -4.27
CA MET A 16 21.07 -3.52 -3.57
C MET A 16 21.47 -2.06 -3.57
N GLN A 17 20.48 -1.18 -3.66
CA GLN A 17 20.68 0.25 -3.48
C GLN A 17 21.49 0.56 -2.20
N SER A 18 22.34 1.59 -2.26
CA SER A 18 23.08 2.03 -1.09
C SER A 18 22.12 2.45 0.03
N ARG A 19 22.58 2.40 1.29
CA ARG A 19 21.75 2.78 2.44
C ARG A 19 21.13 4.17 2.30
N HIS A 20 21.91 5.17 1.88
CA HIS A 20 21.42 6.53 1.65
C HIS A 20 20.45 6.61 0.47
N GLY A 21 20.63 5.78 -0.56
CA GLY A 21 19.66 5.64 -1.65
C GLY A 21 18.31 5.12 -1.14
N PHE A 22 18.33 4.07 -0.31
CA PHE A 22 17.13 3.52 0.30
C PHE A 22 16.44 4.51 1.23
N GLU A 23 17.19 5.14 2.14
CA GLU A 23 16.67 6.15 3.07
C GLU A 23 16.07 7.33 2.30
N GLY A 24 16.71 7.78 1.21
CA GLY A 24 16.19 8.84 0.34
C GLY A 24 14.88 8.47 -0.34
N GLN A 25 14.78 7.25 -0.89
CA GLN A 25 13.54 6.74 -1.49
C GLN A 25 12.42 6.64 -0.46
N MET A 26 12.70 6.06 0.70
CA MET A 26 11.74 5.94 1.80
C MET A 26 11.26 7.30 2.28
N ASN A 27 12.17 8.26 2.47
CA ASN A 27 11.82 9.62 2.87
C ASN A 27 10.93 10.28 1.83
N ALA A 28 11.26 10.19 0.54
CA ALA A 28 10.43 10.74 -0.53
C ALA A 28 9.02 10.13 -0.52
N CYS A 29 8.89 8.80 -0.38
CA CYS A 29 7.58 8.15 -0.28
C CYS A 29 6.78 8.58 0.96
N TRP A 30 7.45 8.85 2.08
CA TRP A 30 6.80 9.19 3.35
C TRP A 30 6.42 10.66 3.47
N THR A 31 7.21 11.56 2.88
CA THR A 31 6.98 13.00 2.97
C THR A 31 6.23 13.57 1.77
N HIS A 32 6.04 12.78 0.70
CA HIS A 32 5.28 13.23 -0.46
C HIS A 32 3.78 13.29 -0.15
N GLU A 33 3.21 14.48 -0.30
CA GLU A 33 1.78 14.72 -0.21
C GLU A 33 1.34 15.68 -1.32
N LEU A 34 0.14 15.45 -1.88
CA LEU A 34 -0.50 16.40 -2.78
C LEU A 34 -1.16 17.53 -1.98
N SER A 35 -0.75 18.76 -2.26
CA SER A 35 -1.40 19.95 -1.70
C SER A 35 -2.85 20.09 -2.20
N PRO A 36 -3.72 20.79 -1.45
CA PRO A 36 -5.09 21.07 -1.91
C PRO A 36 -5.15 21.69 -3.30
N LYS A 37 -4.23 22.61 -3.62
CA LYS A 37 -4.14 23.28 -4.92
C LYS A 37 -3.78 22.31 -6.06
N GLU A 38 -2.95 21.30 -5.79
CA GLU A 38 -2.64 20.26 -6.78
C GLU A 38 -3.82 19.34 -7.01
N LEU A 39 -4.54 18.96 -5.94
CA LEU A 39 -5.78 18.20 -6.06
C LEU A 39 -6.84 18.98 -6.85
N ASP A 40 -6.99 20.29 -6.62
CA ASP A 40 -7.89 21.14 -7.39
C ASP A 40 -7.52 21.15 -8.88
N ARG A 41 -6.23 21.27 -9.20
CA ARG A 41 -5.74 21.24 -10.58
C ARG A 41 -6.01 19.92 -11.27
N ILE A 42 -5.85 18.79 -10.58
CA ILE A 42 -6.17 17.48 -11.13
C ILE A 42 -7.67 17.39 -11.41
N ARG A 43 -8.52 17.83 -10.47
CA ARG A 43 -9.98 17.80 -10.63
C ARG A 43 -10.48 18.71 -11.76
N SER A 44 -9.91 19.89 -11.90
CA SER A 44 -10.32 20.86 -12.92
C SER A 44 -9.75 20.57 -14.31
N ALA A 45 -8.87 19.59 -14.46
CA ALA A 45 -8.29 19.24 -15.75
C ALA A 45 -9.27 18.53 -16.70
N GLY A 46 -10.44 18.09 -16.20
CA GLY A 46 -11.54 17.62 -17.04
C GLY A 46 -11.34 16.22 -17.63
N PHE A 47 -10.47 15.38 -17.06
CA PHE A 47 -10.27 14.00 -17.50
C PHE A 47 -10.60 12.99 -16.40
N PRO A 48 -11.09 11.79 -16.76
CA PRO A 48 -11.38 10.73 -15.78
C PRO A 48 -10.09 10.20 -15.15
N VAL A 49 -10.10 10.04 -13.83
CA VAL A 49 -9.02 9.45 -13.03
C VAL A 49 -9.43 8.07 -12.57
N LEU A 50 -8.58 7.07 -12.84
CA LEU A 50 -8.76 5.71 -12.36
C LEU A 50 -7.74 5.38 -11.28
N VAL A 51 -8.20 5.02 -10.09
CA VAL A 51 -7.37 4.54 -8.99
C VAL A 51 -7.51 3.02 -8.91
N ILE A 52 -6.48 2.28 -9.30
CA ILE A 52 -6.42 0.81 -9.20
C ILE A 52 -5.58 0.43 -7.98
N HIS A 53 -6.08 -0.48 -7.15
CA HIS A 53 -5.36 -0.88 -5.94
C HIS A 53 -5.56 -2.36 -5.57
N GLY A 54 -4.58 -2.97 -4.91
CA GLY A 54 -4.67 -4.34 -4.39
C GLY A 54 -5.35 -4.37 -3.03
N ARG A 55 -6.34 -5.26 -2.84
CA ARG A 55 -7.06 -5.40 -1.57
C ARG A 55 -6.19 -5.90 -0.43
N ASP A 56 -5.14 -6.64 -0.77
CA ASP A 56 -4.25 -7.32 0.16
C ASP A 56 -2.89 -6.61 0.23
N ASP A 57 -2.80 -5.36 -0.25
CA ASP A 57 -1.57 -4.55 -0.18
C ASP A 57 -1.21 -4.20 1.27
N VAL A 58 -0.10 -4.77 1.73
CA VAL A 58 0.47 -4.53 3.06
C VAL A 58 1.48 -3.38 3.09
N VAL A 59 1.98 -2.96 1.93
CA VAL A 59 2.98 -1.90 1.77
C VAL A 59 2.27 -0.54 1.74
N ALA A 60 1.25 -0.40 0.89
CA ALA A 60 0.39 0.77 0.83
C ALA A 60 -1.05 0.33 1.07
N GLN A 61 -1.57 0.56 2.28
CA GLN A 61 -2.90 0.07 2.64
C GLN A 61 -4.03 0.72 1.80
N SER A 62 -5.09 -0.04 1.55
CA SER A 62 -6.25 0.38 0.74
C SER A 62 -6.96 1.66 1.20
N CYS A 63 -6.82 2.02 2.47
CA CYS A 63 -7.34 3.29 2.99
C CYS A 63 -6.73 4.52 2.28
N HIS A 64 -5.48 4.44 1.83
CA HIS A 64 -4.80 5.53 1.12
C HIS A 64 -5.37 5.72 -0.29
N ALA A 65 -5.57 4.62 -1.02
CA ALA A 65 -6.21 4.65 -2.34
C ALA A 65 -7.63 5.21 -2.26
N ARG A 66 -8.40 4.79 -1.25
CA ARG A 66 -9.75 5.31 -1.00
C ARG A 66 -9.75 6.80 -0.69
N ARG A 67 -8.87 7.25 0.21
CA ARG A 67 -8.75 8.69 0.55
C ARG A 67 -8.35 9.54 -0.64
N LEU A 68 -7.49 9.02 -1.53
CA LEU A 68 -7.12 9.70 -2.77
C LEU A 68 -8.32 9.82 -3.72
N ALA A 69 -9.04 8.72 -3.95
CA ALA A 69 -10.22 8.73 -4.81
C ALA A 69 -11.35 9.63 -4.28
N GLU A 70 -11.53 9.70 -2.95
CA GLU A 70 -12.44 10.65 -2.28
C GLU A 70 -12.01 12.10 -2.51
N LYS A 71 -10.72 12.42 -2.35
CA LYS A 71 -10.17 13.78 -2.56
C LYS A 71 -10.28 14.24 -4.03
N LEU A 72 -10.34 13.31 -4.98
CA LEU A 72 -10.39 13.60 -6.41
C LEU A 72 -11.81 13.60 -7.00
N GLN A 73 -12.86 13.49 -6.17
CA GLN A 73 -14.24 13.60 -6.64
C GLN A 73 -14.53 14.96 -7.32
N PRO A 74 -15.36 14.98 -8.38
CA PRO A 74 -16.05 13.84 -9.01
C PRO A 74 -15.19 13.09 -10.05
N ALA A 75 -13.94 13.48 -10.30
CA ALA A 75 -13.15 12.95 -11.40
C ALA A 75 -12.65 11.51 -11.22
N ALA A 76 -12.81 10.89 -10.05
CA ALA A 76 -12.13 9.63 -9.72
C ALA A 76 -13.07 8.42 -9.56
N LYS A 77 -12.64 7.29 -10.12
CA LYS A 77 -13.19 5.94 -9.90
C LYS A 77 -12.16 5.09 -9.16
N LEU A 78 -12.58 4.38 -8.10
CA LEU A 78 -11.74 3.45 -7.36
C LEU A 78 -12.08 2.01 -7.73
N VAL A 79 -11.06 1.21 -8.05
CA VAL A 79 -11.19 -0.23 -8.28
C VAL A 79 -10.19 -1.00 -7.43
N GLU A 80 -10.71 -1.78 -6.48
CA GLU A 80 -9.92 -2.63 -5.59
C GLU A 80 -9.94 -4.09 -6.10
N LEU A 81 -8.80 -4.58 -6.57
CA LEU A 81 -8.63 -5.93 -7.11
C LEU A 81 -8.10 -6.91 -6.06
N ARG A 82 -8.26 -8.22 -6.28
CA ARG A 82 -7.56 -9.22 -5.46
C ARG A 82 -6.08 -9.20 -5.78
N GLY A 83 -5.24 -9.02 -4.77
CA GLY A 83 -3.79 -8.97 -4.93
C GLY A 83 -3.13 -7.98 -3.98
N GLY A 84 -1.81 -8.01 -3.95
CA GLY A 84 -0.97 -7.17 -3.10
C GLY A 84 -0.54 -5.87 -3.76
N HIS A 85 0.64 -5.40 -3.36
CA HIS A 85 1.21 -4.12 -3.82
C HIS A 85 1.44 -4.07 -5.34
N LEU A 86 1.74 -5.22 -5.95
CA LEU A 86 2.03 -5.33 -7.38
C LEU A 86 0.83 -5.89 -8.14
N VAL A 87 -0.38 -5.42 -7.82
CA VAL A 87 -1.62 -5.92 -8.42
C VAL A 87 -1.65 -5.82 -9.95
N SER A 88 -0.87 -4.90 -10.54
CA SER A 88 -0.65 -4.81 -12.00
C SER A 88 0.09 -6.02 -12.59
N HIS A 89 0.98 -6.64 -11.83
CA HIS A 89 1.67 -7.86 -12.22
C HIS A 89 0.86 -9.12 -11.88
N GLU A 90 0.10 -9.07 -10.79
CA GLU A 90 -0.72 -10.21 -10.33
C GLU A 90 -2.00 -10.38 -11.16
N ARG A 91 -2.57 -9.26 -11.63
CA ARG A 91 -3.85 -9.18 -12.36
C ARG A 91 -3.73 -8.38 -13.67
N PRO A 92 -2.80 -8.74 -14.57
CA PRO A 92 -2.51 -7.94 -15.76
C PRO A 92 -3.72 -7.85 -16.71
N VAL A 93 -4.55 -8.90 -16.79
CA VAL A 93 -5.74 -8.90 -17.66
C VAL A 93 -6.78 -7.93 -17.13
N GLU A 94 -7.11 -8.00 -15.84
CA GLU A 94 -8.06 -7.10 -15.20
C GLU A 94 -7.59 -5.65 -15.23
N VAL A 95 -6.31 -5.40 -14.94
CA VAL A 95 -5.73 -4.06 -15.03
C VAL A 95 -5.79 -3.52 -16.46
N ASN A 96 -5.44 -4.31 -17.47
CA ASN A 96 -5.52 -3.87 -18.86
C ASN A 96 -6.96 -3.54 -19.29
N MET A 97 -7.96 -4.31 -18.85
CA MET A 97 -9.37 -3.99 -19.13
C MET A 97 -9.78 -2.65 -18.51
N LEU A 98 -9.35 -2.38 -17.27
CA LEU A 98 -9.63 -1.11 -16.60
C LEU A 98 -8.92 0.08 -17.27
N LEU A 99 -7.69 -0.12 -17.76
CA LEU A 99 -6.97 0.89 -18.54
C LEU A 99 -7.71 1.22 -19.85
N MET A 100 -8.21 0.19 -20.55
CA MET A 100 -9.03 0.42 -21.75
C MET A 100 -10.34 1.14 -21.43
N GLU A 101 -10.96 0.87 -20.28
CA GLU A 101 -12.16 1.55 -19.82
C GLU A 101 -11.93 3.06 -19.62
N VAL A 102 -10.86 3.45 -18.91
CA VAL A 102 -10.56 4.88 -18.67
C VAL A 102 -10.15 5.61 -19.96
N ILE A 103 -9.43 4.94 -20.87
CA ILE A 103 -9.12 5.50 -22.20
C ILE A 103 -10.41 5.78 -22.96
N LYS A 104 -11.34 4.81 -23.00
CA LYS A 104 -12.61 4.96 -23.70
C LYS A 104 -13.45 6.09 -23.09
N ALA A 105 -13.52 6.19 -21.76
CA ALA A 105 -14.22 7.27 -21.07
C ALA A 105 -13.61 8.64 -21.42
N SER A 106 -12.28 8.74 -21.43
CA SER A 106 -11.58 9.97 -21.81
C SER A 106 -11.82 10.37 -23.27
N THR A 107 -11.94 9.42 -24.20
CA THR A 107 -12.22 9.74 -25.61
C THR A 107 -13.68 10.03 -25.90
N SER A 108 -14.60 9.53 -25.06
CA SER A 108 -16.04 9.66 -25.26
C SER A 108 -16.64 10.89 -24.57
N ASN A 109 -15.81 11.72 -23.92
CA ASN A 109 -16.23 12.85 -23.07
C ASN A 109 -17.31 12.45 -22.06
N THR A 110 -17.15 11.29 -21.42
CA THR A 110 -18.05 10.86 -20.34
C THR A 110 -18.02 11.88 -19.21
N GLU A 111 -19.20 12.29 -18.73
CA GLU A 111 -19.34 13.21 -17.60
C GLU A 111 -18.66 12.63 -16.34
N LEU A 112 -17.96 13.47 -15.59
CA LEU A 112 -17.15 13.00 -14.45
C LEU A 112 -18.02 12.39 -13.34
N GLU A 113 -19.24 12.90 -13.18
CA GLU A 113 -20.25 12.41 -12.26
C GLU A 113 -20.73 11.00 -12.62
N GLU A 114 -20.77 10.66 -13.91
CA GLU A 114 -21.09 9.30 -14.38
C GLU A 114 -19.90 8.35 -14.20
N TRP A 115 -18.69 8.87 -14.35
CA TRP A 115 -17.46 8.10 -14.18
C TRP A 115 -17.23 7.65 -12.73
N SER A 116 -17.55 8.49 -11.75
CA SER A 116 -17.28 8.21 -10.34
C SER A 116 -18.14 7.10 -9.75
N ASN A 117 -17.52 6.25 -8.93
CA ASN A 117 -18.21 5.25 -8.12
C ASN A 117 -18.01 5.45 -6.59
N VAL A 118 -17.36 6.54 -6.18
CA VAL A 118 -17.08 6.81 -4.77
C VAL A 118 -18.14 7.74 -4.20
N PRO A 119 -18.72 7.46 -3.01
CA PRO A 119 -19.70 8.33 -2.40
C PRO A 119 -19.12 9.74 -2.18
N ASN A 120 -19.84 10.76 -2.64
CA ASN A 120 -19.44 12.14 -2.43
C ASN A 120 -19.73 12.51 -0.97
N LYS A 121 -18.68 12.61 -0.13
CA LYS A 121 -18.83 13.09 1.25
C LYS A 121 -19.10 14.59 1.18
N LYS A 122 -20.35 14.99 1.48
CA LYS A 122 -20.64 16.41 1.73
C LYS A 122 -19.85 16.85 2.97
N PRO A 123 -19.27 18.06 2.97
CA PRO A 123 -18.44 18.55 4.08
C PRO A 123 -19.17 18.64 5.43
N ASP A 124 -20.50 18.52 5.44
CA ASP A 124 -21.35 18.73 6.62
C ASP A 124 -21.71 17.41 7.34
N ASP A 125 -21.38 16.25 6.75
CA ASP A 125 -21.82 14.95 7.27
C ASP A 125 -20.84 14.41 8.32
N LYS A 126 -20.97 14.89 9.56
CA LYS A 126 -20.35 14.27 10.74
C LYS A 126 -21.07 12.97 11.08
N GLY A 127 -20.83 11.97 10.24
CA GLY A 127 -20.90 10.54 10.57
C GLY A 127 -22.30 9.92 10.55
N VAL A 128 -22.64 9.26 9.45
CA VAL A 128 -23.08 7.84 9.46
C VAL A 128 -22.65 7.21 8.13
N MET A 129 -21.82 6.16 8.19
CA MET A 129 -21.49 5.35 7.02
C MET A 129 -22.69 4.44 6.67
N ILE A 130 -23.54 4.87 5.73
CA ILE A 130 -24.61 4.04 5.17
C ILE A 130 -24.11 3.44 3.85
N LEU A 131 -23.80 2.14 3.88
CA LEU A 131 -23.63 1.32 2.67
C LEU A 131 -25.01 1.03 2.08
N ALA A 132 -25.43 1.79 1.08
CA ALA A 132 -26.62 1.47 0.28
C ALA A 132 -26.21 0.48 -0.83
N GLY A 133 -26.36 -0.81 -0.55
CA GLY A 133 -26.52 -1.84 -1.57
C GLY A 133 -28.01 -2.09 -1.79
N SER A 134 -28.48 -1.98 -3.03
CA SER A 134 -29.86 -2.35 -3.37
C SER A 134 -30.01 -3.87 -3.51
N SER A 135 -30.87 -4.39 -2.64
CA SER A 135 -31.78 -5.54 -2.77
C SER A 135 -31.23 -6.89 -3.26
N ALA A 136 -31.11 -7.85 -2.33
CA ALA A 136 -32.16 -8.86 -2.09
C ALA A 136 -31.71 -9.90 -1.03
N GLY A 137 -32.55 -10.12 -0.02
CA GLY A 137 -32.60 -11.38 0.74
C GLY A 137 -31.48 -11.66 1.76
N SER A 138 -31.71 -11.31 3.03
CA SER A 138 -31.78 -12.26 4.15
C SER A 138 -31.54 -11.55 5.48
N LEU A 139 -32.56 -11.63 6.33
CA LEU A 139 -32.61 -11.15 7.69
C LEU A 139 -31.84 -12.13 8.60
N ALA A 140 -30.53 -12.30 8.40
CA ALA A 140 -29.69 -13.20 9.21
C ALA A 140 -28.19 -12.90 9.07
N LYS A 141 -27.75 -11.65 9.27
CA LYS A 141 -26.30 -11.35 9.25
C LYS A 141 -25.89 -10.09 10.01
N ARG A 142 -26.64 -9.72 11.05
CA ARG A 142 -26.39 -8.48 11.82
C ARG A 142 -25.40 -8.64 12.98
N ASP A 143 -25.11 -9.85 13.44
CA ASP A 143 -24.18 -10.05 14.57
C ASP A 143 -22.73 -10.36 14.14
N ASP A 144 -22.48 -10.57 12.84
CA ASP A 144 -21.18 -11.03 12.32
C ASP A 144 -20.19 -9.88 12.05
N TYR A 145 -20.66 -8.67 11.76
CA TYR A 145 -19.81 -7.55 11.30
C TYR A 145 -19.04 -6.81 12.42
N ARG A 146 -19.58 -6.80 13.65
CA ARG A 146 -18.90 -6.20 14.82
C ARG A 146 -17.81 -7.13 15.37
N LEU A 147 -17.95 -8.43 15.18
CA LEU A 147 -16.98 -9.44 15.63
C LEU A 147 -15.81 -9.60 14.65
N THR A 148 -16.04 -9.45 13.33
CA THR A 148 -14.97 -9.55 12.31
C THR A 148 -14.03 -8.35 12.30
N THR A 149 -14.49 -7.15 12.69
CA THR A 149 -13.64 -5.96 12.73
C THR A 149 -12.63 -6.02 13.88
N THR A 150 -12.98 -6.63 15.02
CA THR A 150 -12.05 -6.90 16.12
C THR A 150 -11.15 -8.12 15.82
N TYR A 151 -11.66 -9.16 15.15
CA TYR A 151 -10.87 -10.34 14.80
C TYR A 151 -9.78 -10.10 13.74
N ASN A 152 -10.00 -9.22 12.76
CA ASN A 152 -9.01 -8.91 11.71
C ASN A 152 -7.91 -7.93 12.15
N GLN A 153 -8.04 -7.31 13.33
CA GLN A 153 -7.03 -6.44 13.95
C GLN A 153 -6.07 -7.22 14.87
N LEU A 154 -6.53 -8.33 15.47
CA LEU A 154 -5.73 -9.19 16.35
C LEU A 154 -4.44 -9.73 15.70
N PRO A 155 -4.47 -10.32 14.48
CA PRO A 155 -3.25 -10.80 13.86
C PRO A 155 -2.30 -9.66 13.51
N LYS A 156 -2.80 -8.46 13.17
CA LYS A 156 -1.94 -7.30 12.85
C LYS A 156 -1.17 -6.80 14.08
N ILE A 157 -1.83 -6.75 15.23
CA ILE A 157 -1.18 -6.43 16.51
C ILE A 157 -0.17 -7.52 16.89
N GLN A 158 -0.51 -8.79 16.67
CA GLN A 158 0.40 -9.91 16.95
C GLN A 158 1.69 -9.84 16.11
N HIS A 159 1.60 -9.59 14.81
CA HIS A 159 2.79 -9.45 13.95
C HIS A 159 3.64 -8.23 14.32
N PHE A 160 3.01 -7.12 14.70
CA PHE A 160 3.71 -5.91 15.16
C PHE A 160 4.50 -6.17 16.46
N VAL A 161 3.87 -6.82 17.45
CA VAL A 161 4.51 -7.17 18.72
C VAL A 161 5.65 -8.17 18.49
N PHE A 162 5.46 -9.16 17.64
CA PHE A 162 6.49 -10.16 17.33
C PHE A 162 7.69 -9.54 16.59
N GLY A 163 7.43 -8.63 15.65
CA GLY A 163 8.47 -7.88 14.94
C GLY A 163 9.26 -6.96 15.86
N ALA A 164 8.58 -6.21 16.74
CA ALA A 164 9.24 -5.38 17.75
C ALA A 164 10.08 -6.22 18.73
N PHE A 165 9.57 -7.37 19.17
CA PHE A 165 10.31 -8.28 20.04
C PHE A 165 11.54 -8.87 19.37
N TYR A 166 11.44 -9.27 18.09
CA TYR A 166 12.58 -9.77 17.32
C TYR A 166 13.66 -8.69 17.13
N ALA A 167 13.26 -7.45 16.84
CA ALA A 167 14.20 -6.32 16.71
C ALA A 167 14.94 -6.03 18.02
N ILE A 168 14.24 -6.06 19.16
CA ILE A 168 14.84 -5.91 20.49
C ILE A 168 15.83 -7.06 20.76
N LEU A 169 15.45 -8.31 20.47
CA LEU A 169 16.33 -9.46 20.67
C LEU A 169 17.59 -9.41 19.78
N GLU A 170 17.48 -8.97 18.53
CA GLU A 170 18.65 -8.78 17.66
C GLU A 170 19.54 -7.64 18.16
N HIS A 171 18.98 -6.55 18.66
CA HIS A 171 19.76 -5.49 19.30
C HIS A 171 20.51 -5.99 20.53
N VAL A 172 19.84 -6.76 21.41
CA VAL A 172 20.46 -7.35 22.59
C VAL A 172 21.55 -8.36 22.21
N LYS A 173 21.31 -9.24 21.22
CA LYS A 173 22.33 -10.17 20.72
C LYS A 173 23.53 -9.44 20.13
N SER A 174 23.31 -8.35 19.39
CA SER A 174 24.38 -7.53 18.82
C SER A 174 25.26 -6.92 19.93
N ILE A 175 24.63 -6.40 20.99
CA ILE A 175 25.34 -5.88 22.17
C ILE A 175 26.10 -7.00 22.89
N ILE A 176 25.50 -8.17 23.11
CA ILE A 176 26.17 -9.31 23.75
C ILE A 176 27.36 -9.81 22.91
N ARG A 177 27.24 -9.83 21.57
CA ARG A 177 28.37 -10.16 20.67
C ARG A 177 29.49 -9.13 20.78
N SER A 178 29.16 -7.85 20.92
CA SER A 178 30.15 -6.78 21.12
C SER A 178 30.82 -6.82 22.51
N LEU A 179 30.22 -7.54 23.47
CA LEU A 179 30.74 -7.74 24.82
C LEU A 179 31.51 -9.05 25.00
N LYS A 180 31.61 -9.91 23.98
CA LYS A 180 32.50 -11.08 24.06
C LYS A 180 33.95 -10.58 24.11
N PRO A 181 34.70 -10.83 25.19
CA PRO A 181 36.12 -10.54 25.21
C PRO A 181 36.83 -11.44 24.20
N VAL A 182 37.77 -10.87 23.46
CA VAL A 182 38.75 -11.62 22.66
C VAL A 182 39.68 -12.31 23.64
N THR A 183 39.32 -13.50 24.09
CA THR A 183 40.29 -14.45 24.65
C THR A 183 40.84 -15.24 23.48
N ASP A 184 41.94 -14.77 22.91
CA ASP A 184 42.94 -15.57 22.21
C ASP A 184 44.17 -14.70 21.94
N CYS A 185 45.14 -14.74 22.85
CA CYS A 185 46.56 -14.43 22.63
C CYS A 185 47.34 -14.62 23.95
N LEU A 186 47.76 -15.85 24.28
CA LEU A 186 49.14 -16.15 24.75
C LEU A 186 49.30 -17.65 25.06
N LEU A 187 49.50 -18.48 24.04
CA LEU A 187 50.24 -19.73 24.18
C LEU A 187 50.82 -20.04 22.80
N LEU A 188 52.03 -19.53 22.51
CA LEU A 188 52.98 -20.08 21.54
C LEU A 188 54.30 -19.29 21.68
N LEU A 189 55.23 -19.84 22.47
CA LEU A 189 56.67 -19.61 22.31
C LEU A 189 57.34 -20.98 22.29
N PRO A 190 58.07 -21.32 21.22
CA PRO A 190 59.11 -22.35 21.26
C PRO A 190 60.51 -21.75 20.99
N PRO A 191 61.60 -22.51 21.18
CA PRO A 191 61.86 -23.55 22.18
C PRO A 191 62.60 -23.02 23.43
#